data_AF-X1NDX3-F1
#
_entry.id   AF-X1NDX3-F1
#
_cell.length_a   1.000
_cell.length_b   1.000
_cell.length_c   1.000
_cell.angle_alpha   90.00
_cell.angle_beta   90.00
_cell.angle_gamma   90.00
#
_symmetry.space_group_name_H-M   'P 1'
#
loop_
_entity.id
_entity.type
_entity.pdbx_description
1 polymer ?
#
loop_
_entity_poly.entity_id
_entity_poly.type
_entity_poly.pdbx_seq_one_letter_code
_entity_poly.pdbx_strand_id
1 'polypeptide(L)'
;EKDTRAALDKARSDRDKAKEEFMDKRGDLAKIQAEQKRFSDDLENARTQEREIIRQYGSEENQEKILRYAKVNLEKRIEEYKKIKQRYEDLEKGPINRIRRLEKQIENQGQLIQQQRTSIDQLKGRIGVVSLEGAYSELAEAESSVEILSERLDKEQILAKSYELLKEALEEQYRSALSAVVRPIQEELKRSLGYVTGFMHDDVELNEYLFPTRLGERGFEDISLEFNDGSSGLKEGLALCVRLAVAKHLSE
;
A
#
# COMPACT_ATOMS: atom_id res chain seq x y z
N GLU A 1 -52.97 -102.35 120.88
CA GLU A 1 -52.73 -102.55 119.42
C GLU A 1 -53.19 -101.40 118.50
N LYS A 2 -54.07 -100.46 118.92
CA LYS A 2 -54.46 -99.31 118.07
C LYS A 2 -53.46 -98.14 118.08
N ASP A 3 -52.72 -97.90 119.17
CA ASP A 3 -51.83 -96.73 119.29
C ASP A 3 -50.46 -96.87 118.60
N THR A 4 -49.97 -98.10 118.38
CA THR A 4 -48.67 -98.34 117.74
C THR A 4 -48.72 -98.16 116.22
N ARG A 5 -49.89 -98.31 115.58
CA ARG A 5 -50.07 -98.04 114.14
C ARG A 5 -50.09 -96.54 113.82
N ALA A 6 -50.74 -95.73 114.66
CA ALA A 6 -50.83 -94.29 114.46
C ALA A 6 -49.46 -93.57 114.57
N ALA A 7 -48.60 -94.02 115.49
CA ALA A 7 -47.24 -93.48 115.63
C ALA A 7 -46.35 -93.82 114.42
N LEU A 8 -46.53 -95.01 113.84
CA LEU A 8 -45.75 -95.50 112.70
C LEU A 8 -46.15 -94.79 111.39
N ASP A 9 -47.44 -94.50 111.22
CA ASP A 9 -47.93 -93.72 110.07
C ASP A 9 -47.52 -92.24 110.15
N LYS A 10 -47.48 -91.66 111.36
CA LYS A 10 -46.98 -90.28 111.57
C LYS A 10 -45.48 -90.17 111.26
N ALA A 11 -44.67 -91.11 111.74
CA ALA A 11 -43.24 -91.14 111.43
C ALA A 11 -42.95 -91.38 109.93
N ARG A 12 -43.80 -92.15 109.23
CA ARG A 12 -43.72 -92.29 107.77
C ARG A 12 -44.07 -90.99 107.05
N SER A 13 -45.12 -90.30 107.47
CA SER A 13 -45.52 -89.01 106.90
C SER A 13 -44.46 -87.92 107.12
N ASP A 14 -43.88 -87.84 108.31
CA ASP A 14 -42.82 -86.85 108.61
C ASP A 14 -41.54 -87.14 107.83
N ARG A 15 -41.19 -88.43 107.66
CA ARG A 15 -40.07 -88.85 106.81
C ARG A 15 -40.32 -88.48 105.34
N ASP A 16 -41.52 -88.74 104.84
CA ASP A 16 -41.84 -88.48 103.44
C ASP A 16 -41.87 -86.97 103.15
N LYS A 17 -42.37 -86.14 104.08
CA LYS A 17 -42.25 -84.67 104.01
C LYS A 17 -40.80 -84.18 104.06
N ALA A 18 -39.98 -84.72 104.96
CA ALA A 18 -38.57 -84.35 105.02
C ALA A 18 -37.81 -84.76 103.74
N LYS A 19 -38.20 -85.87 103.12
CA LYS A 19 -37.65 -86.32 101.84
C LYS A 19 -38.07 -85.41 100.69
N GLU A 20 -39.32 -84.97 100.68
CA GLU A 20 -39.87 -84.02 99.71
C GLU A 20 -39.16 -82.65 99.82
N GLU A 21 -39.03 -82.11 101.04
CA GLU A 21 -38.27 -80.87 101.28
C GLU A 21 -36.79 -80.98 100.90
N PHE A 22 -36.16 -82.14 101.13
CA PHE A 22 -34.78 -82.38 100.72
C PHE A 22 -34.65 -82.44 99.18
N MET A 23 -35.61 -83.06 98.50
CA MET A 23 -35.64 -83.12 97.03
C MET A 23 -35.90 -81.75 96.41
N ASP A 24 -36.76 -80.94 97.00
CA ASP A 24 -37.01 -79.55 96.59
C ASP A 24 -35.76 -78.68 96.76
N LYS A 25 -35.13 -78.71 97.94
CA LYS A 25 -33.88 -77.96 98.19
C LYS A 25 -32.73 -78.42 97.28
N ARG A 26 -32.66 -79.71 96.96
CA ARG A 26 -31.69 -80.25 96.01
C ARG A 26 -32.01 -79.80 94.57
N GLY A 27 -33.28 -79.72 94.22
CA GLY A 27 -33.74 -79.16 92.95
C GLY A 27 -33.36 -77.69 92.79
N ASP A 28 -33.53 -76.89 93.85
CA ASP A 28 -33.17 -75.47 93.83
C ASP A 28 -31.66 -75.24 93.83
N LEU A 29 -30.87 -76.05 94.55
CA LEU A 29 -29.41 -76.02 94.43
C LEU A 29 -28.93 -76.36 93.01
N ALA A 30 -29.58 -77.32 92.34
CA ALA A 30 -29.25 -77.65 90.96
C ALA A 30 -29.58 -76.51 89.99
N LYS A 31 -30.68 -75.77 90.21
CA LYS A 31 -31.02 -74.57 89.44
C LYS A 31 -29.97 -73.46 89.64
N ILE A 32 -29.60 -73.16 90.88
CA ILE A 32 -28.58 -72.14 91.19
C ILE A 32 -27.24 -72.51 90.55
N GLN A 33 -26.83 -73.78 90.59
CA GLN A 33 -25.60 -74.23 89.92
C GLN A 33 -25.68 -74.13 88.39
N ALA A 34 -26.85 -74.40 87.79
CA ALA A 34 -27.06 -74.23 86.36
C ALA A 34 -27.03 -72.76 85.93
N GLU A 35 -27.62 -71.87 86.74
CA GLU A 35 -27.57 -70.41 86.53
C GLU A 35 -26.14 -69.88 86.68
N GLN A 36 -25.41 -70.31 87.71
CA GLN A 36 -24.01 -69.91 87.91
C GLN A 36 -23.12 -70.34 86.74
N LYS A 37 -23.32 -71.55 86.19
CA LYS A 37 -22.64 -71.98 84.97
C LYS A 37 -22.99 -71.12 83.76
N ARG A 38 -24.27 -70.85 83.53
CA ARG A 38 -24.72 -69.97 82.43
C ARG A 38 -24.10 -68.58 82.52
N PHE A 39 -24.12 -67.96 83.71
CA PHE A 39 -23.49 -66.66 83.90
C PHE A 39 -21.98 -66.68 83.68
N SER A 40 -21.29 -67.77 84.07
CA SER A 40 -19.87 -67.94 83.79
C SER A 40 -19.59 -68.04 82.29
N ASP A 41 -20.37 -68.86 81.58
CA ASP A 41 -20.23 -69.07 80.13
C ASP A 41 -20.55 -67.77 79.36
N ASP A 42 -21.58 -67.02 79.76
CA ASP A 42 -21.93 -65.73 79.17
C ASP A 42 -20.84 -64.68 79.38
N LEU A 43 -20.20 -64.66 80.56
CA LEU A 43 -19.11 -63.73 80.87
C LEU A 43 -17.85 -64.08 80.09
N GLU A 44 -17.56 -65.37 79.89
CA GLU A 44 -16.44 -65.82 79.06
C GLU A 44 -16.67 -65.49 77.59
N ASN A 45 -17.89 -65.71 77.07
CA ASN A 45 -18.29 -65.33 75.73
C ASN A 45 -18.19 -63.81 75.50
N ALA A 46 -18.64 -63.00 76.45
CA ALA A 46 -18.53 -61.53 76.39
C ALA A 46 -17.05 -61.08 76.36
N ARG A 47 -16.18 -61.72 77.14
CA ARG A 47 -14.73 -61.44 77.13
C ARG A 47 -14.06 -61.82 75.81
N THR A 48 -14.47 -62.94 75.19
CA THR A 48 -13.97 -63.30 73.86
C THR A 48 -14.42 -62.30 72.80
N GLN A 49 -15.68 -61.85 72.83
CA GLN A 49 -16.19 -60.82 71.91
C GLN A 49 -15.47 -59.48 72.09
N GLU A 50 -15.25 -59.05 73.33
CA GLU A 50 -14.48 -57.83 73.64
C GLU A 50 -13.06 -57.90 73.05
N ARG A 51 -12.37 -59.04 73.22
CA ARG A 51 -11.02 -59.24 72.66
C ARG A 51 -11.01 -59.25 71.13
N GLU A 52 -12.04 -59.81 70.50
CA GLU A 52 -12.17 -59.79 69.04
C GLU A 52 -12.40 -58.38 68.51
N ILE A 53 -13.26 -57.59 69.16
CA ILE A 53 -13.51 -56.19 68.81
C ILE A 53 -12.23 -55.35 68.95
N ILE A 54 -11.48 -55.53 70.04
CA ILE A 54 -10.20 -54.84 70.26
C ILE A 54 -9.15 -55.27 69.22
N ARG A 55 -9.13 -56.54 68.80
CA ARG A 55 -8.22 -57.00 67.73
C ARG A 55 -8.55 -56.40 66.37
N GLN A 56 -9.84 -56.32 66.01
CA GLN A 56 -10.26 -55.84 64.69
C GLN A 56 -10.14 -54.33 64.55
N TYR A 57 -10.46 -53.58 65.61
CA TYR A 57 -10.56 -52.13 65.51
C TYR A 57 -9.63 -51.35 66.45
N GLY A 58 -8.85 -52.04 67.28
CA GLY A 58 -8.03 -51.42 68.32
C GLY A 58 -8.84 -51.10 69.57
N SER A 59 -8.16 -50.61 70.63
CA SER A 59 -8.86 -50.07 71.79
C SER A 59 -9.70 -48.85 71.41
N GLU A 60 -10.75 -48.57 72.17
CA GLU A 60 -11.61 -47.39 72.02
C GLU A 60 -10.78 -46.09 71.91
N GLU A 61 -9.73 -45.99 72.73
CA GLU A 61 -8.80 -44.86 72.73
C GLU A 61 -8.02 -44.70 71.40
N ASN A 62 -7.68 -45.81 70.74
CA ASN A 62 -7.05 -45.80 69.43
C ASN A 62 -8.04 -45.45 68.31
N GLN A 63 -9.27 -45.96 68.39
CA GLN A 63 -10.34 -45.60 67.46
C GLN A 63 -10.65 -44.10 67.53
N GLU A 64 -10.73 -43.53 68.73
CA GLU A 64 -10.90 -42.08 68.89
C GLU A 64 -9.76 -41.27 68.28
N LYS A 65 -8.50 -41.70 68.47
CA LYS A 65 -7.34 -41.03 67.87
C LYS A 65 -7.39 -41.06 66.34
N ILE A 66 -7.74 -42.22 65.76
CA ILE A 66 -7.89 -42.37 64.30
C ILE A 66 -9.03 -41.48 63.79
N LEU A 67 -10.17 -41.45 64.48
CA LEU A 67 -11.30 -40.60 64.13
C LEU A 67 -10.93 -39.11 64.18
N ARG A 68 -10.26 -38.66 65.23
CA ARG A 68 -9.80 -37.26 65.36
C ARG A 68 -8.82 -36.91 64.24
N TYR A 69 -7.85 -37.78 63.95
CA TYR A 69 -6.91 -37.57 62.85
C TYR A 69 -7.59 -37.51 61.49
N ALA A 70 -8.56 -38.40 61.23
CA ALA A 70 -9.34 -38.41 60.00
C ALA A 70 -10.18 -37.15 59.84
N LYS A 71 -10.81 -36.66 60.91
CA LYS A 71 -11.58 -35.40 60.92
C LYS A 71 -10.70 -34.20 60.58
N VAL A 72 -9.54 -34.08 61.23
CA VAL A 72 -8.58 -32.99 60.96
C VAL A 72 -8.08 -33.04 59.50
N ASN A 73 -7.80 -34.23 58.97
CA ASN A 73 -7.38 -34.38 57.57
C ASN A 73 -8.51 -34.03 56.59
N LEU A 74 -9.75 -34.39 56.91
CA LEU A 74 -10.91 -34.04 56.09
C LEU A 74 -11.12 -32.52 56.06
N GLU A 75 -11.01 -31.84 57.20
CA GLU A 75 -11.07 -30.38 57.28
C GLU A 75 -9.99 -29.71 56.44
N LYS A 76 -8.73 -30.18 56.55
CA LYS A 76 -7.62 -29.68 55.70
C LYS A 76 -7.91 -29.84 54.21
N ARG A 77 -8.40 -31.02 53.79
CA ARG A 77 -8.74 -31.26 52.38
C ARG A 77 -9.89 -30.40 51.89
N ILE A 78 -10.88 -30.13 52.75
CA ILE A 78 -11.99 -29.22 52.41
C ILE A 78 -11.48 -27.81 52.21
N GLU A 79 -10.55 -27.32 53.05
CA GLU A 79 -9.94 -26.00 52.88
C GLU A 79 -9.07 -25.90 51.62
N GLU A 80 -8.27 -26.92 51.33
CA GLU A 80 -7.48 -27.01 50.10
C GLU A 80 -8.38 -26.98 48.87
N TYR A 81 -9.47 -27.75 48.88
CA TYR A 81 -10.44 -27.76 47.79
C TYR A 81 -11.08 -26.38 47.59
N LYS A 82 -11.46 -25.69 48.67
CA LYS A 82 -11.98 -24.31 48.59
C LYS A 82 -10.96 -23.34 47.97
N LYS A 83 -9.69 -23.43 48.36
CA LYS A 83 -8.61 -22.60 47.80
C LYS A 83 -8.39 -22.87 46.31
N ILE A 84 -8.41 -24.13 45.89
CA ILE A 84 -8.29 -24.51 44.47
C ILE A 84 -9.47 -23.98 43.68
N LYS A 85 -10.70 -24.11 44.20
CA LYS A 85 -11.91 -23.61 43.56
C LYS A 85 -11.87 -22.09 43.36
N GLN A 86 -11.45 -21.33 44.39
CA GLN A 86 -11.27 -19.88 44.28
C GLN A 86 -10.26 -19.49 43.21
N ARG A 87 -9.09 -20.15 43.18
CA ARG A 87 -8.07 -19.89 42.14
C ARG A 87 -8.60 -20.14 40.73
N TYR A 88 -9.41 -21.18 40.55
CA TYR A 88 -10.07 -21.48 39.27
C TYR A 88 -11.05 -20.38 38.86
N GLU A 89 -11.91 -19.94 39.78
CA GLU A 89 -12.86 -18.84 39.52
C GLU A 89 -12.13 -17.52 39.19
N ASP A 90 -11.01 -17.24 39.85
CA ASP A 90 -10.18 -16.06 39.57
C ASP A 90 -9.49 -16.14 38.20
N LEU A 91 -9.01 -17.32 37.82
CA LEU A 91 -8.43 -17.60 36.50
C LEU A 91 -9.45 -17.44 35.37
N GLU A 92 -10.68 -17.89 35.60
CA GLU A 92 -11.78 -17.79 34.64
C GLU A 92 -12.26 -16.35 34.46
N LYS A 93 -12.37 -15.59 35.55
CA LYS A 93 -12.81 -14.18 35.50
C LYS A 93 -11.78 -13.25 34.85
N GLY A 94 -10.49 -13.45 35.09
CA GLY A 94 -9.44 -12.53 34.64
C GLY A 94 -8.67 -13.01 33.40
N PRO A 95 -7.64 -13.86 33.58
CA PRO A 95 -6.70 -14.25 32.53
C PRO A 95 -7.36 -14.85 31.28
N ILE A 96 -8.29 -15.78 31.44
CA ILE A 96 -8.92 -16.48 30.30
C ILE A 96 -9.75 -15.50 29.45
N ASN A 97 -10.55 -14.65 30.10
CA ASN A 97 -11.30 -13.61 29.42
C ASN A 97 -10.42 -12.53 28.78
N ARG A 98 -9.20 -12.31 29.30
CA ARG A 98 -8.23 -11.39 28.70
C ARG A 98 -7.59 -11.99 27.45
N ILE A 99 -7.22 -13.28 27.48
CA ILE A 99 -6.71 -14.01 26.31
C ILE A 99 -7.75 -14.00 25.19
N ARG A 100 -9.00 -14.37 25.49
CA ARG A 100 -10.07 -14.39 24.49
C ARG A 100 -10.35 -13.01 23.87
N ARG A 101 -10.20 -11.94 24.64
CA ARG A 101 -10.29 -10.55 24.14
C ARG A 101 -9.12 -10.21 23.22
N LEU A 102 -7.90 -10.61 23.59
CA LEU A 102 -6.70 -10.40 22.78
C LEU A 102 -6.75 -11.20 21.47
N GLU A 103 -7.22 -12.44 21.50
CA GLU A 103 -7.43 -13.26 20.29
C GLU A 103 -8.36 -12.57 19.30
N LYS A 104 -9.50 -12.06 19.77
CA LYS A 104 -10.42 -11.28 18.92
C LYS A 104 -9.78 -10.00 18.38
N GLN A 105 -8.95 -9.32 19.19
CA GLN A 105 -8.24 -8.12 18.71
C GLN A 105 -7.22 -8.47 17.62
N ILE A 106 -6.49 -9.57 17.77
CA ILE A 106 -5.54 -10.07 16.76
C ILE A 106 -6.27 -10.43 15.47
N GLU A 107 -7.40 -11.13 15.57
CA GLU A 107 -8.23 -11.49 14.41
C GLU A 107 -8.72 -10.23 13.67
N ASN A 108 -9.28 -9.27 14.41
CA ASN A 108 -9.75 -8.00 13.83
C ASN A 108 -8.60 -7.22 13.18
N GLN A 109 -7.43 -7.15 13.82
CA GLN A 109 -6.24 -6.51 13.24
C GLN A 109 -5.77 -7.25 11.98
N GLY A 110 -5.81 -8.58 11.97
CA GLY A 110 -5.49 -9.40 10.80
C GLY A 110 -6.39 -9.07 9.61
N GLN A 111 -7.70 -8.99 9.82
CA GLN A 111 -8.66 -8.60 8.78
C GLN A 111 -8.39 -7.19 8.25
N LEU A 112 -8.07 -6.24 9.15
CA LEU A 112 -7.80 -4.85 8.79
C LEU A 112 -6.51 -4.72 7.97
N ILE A 113 -5.45 -5.46 8.33
CA ILE A 113 -4.21 -5.54 7.54
C ILE A 113 -4.50 -6.12 6.15
N GLN A 114 -5.35 -7.14 6.06
CA GLN A 114 -5.69 -7.78 4.80
C GLN A 114 -6.47 -6.83 3.88
N GLN A 115 -7.42 -6.06 4.42
CA GLN A 115 -8.12 -5.01 3.69
C GLN A 115 -7.16 -3.92 3.19
N GLN A 116 -6.24 -3.45 4.05
CA GLN A 116 -5.24 -2.46 3.68
C GLN A 116 -4.31 -2.94 2.55
N ARG A 117 -3.87 -4.21 2.58
CA ARG A 117 -3.07 -4.81 1.51
C ARG A 117 -3.80 -4.78 0.17
N THR A 118 -5.07 -5.20 0.16
CA THR A 118 -5.89 -5.18 -1.06
C THR A 118 -6.05 -3.76 -1.61
N SER A 119 -6.26 -2.75 -0.75
CA SER A 119 -6.33 -1.35 -1.18
C SER A 119 -5.02 -0.83 -1.75
N ILE A 120 -3.88 -1.20 -1.15
CA ILE A 120 -2.55 -0.83 -1.65
C ILE A 120 -2.31 -1.45 -3.03
N ASP A 121 -2.67 -2.72 -3.23
CA ASP A 121 -2.47 -3.40 -4.50
C ASP A 121 -3.35 -2.80 -5.60
N GLN A 122 -4.60 -2.42 -5.29
CA GLN A 122 -5.48 -1.69 -6.21
C GLN A 122 -4.91 -0.31 -6.60
N LEU A 123 -4.37 0.43 -5.64
CA LEU A 123 -3.74 1.73 -5.89
C LEU A 123 -2.49 1.58 -6.76
N LYS A 124 -1.64 0.59 -6.48
CA LYS A 124 -0.46 0.28 -7.32
C LYS A 124 -0.86 -0.08 -8.75
N GLY A 125 -1.90 -0.89 -8.92
CA GLY A 125 -2.44 -1.23 -10.23
C GLY A 125 -2.91 0.02 -10.99
N ARG A 126 -3.67 0.90 -10.33
CA ARG A 126 -4.13 2.17 -10.93
C ARG A 126 -2.97 3.10 -11.30
N ILE A 127 -1.98 3.25 -10.42
CA ILE A 127 -0.78 4.07 -10.70
C ILE A 127 -0.03 3.51 -11.90
N GLY A 128 0.15 2.19 -11.99
CA GLY A 128 0.81 1.55 -13.13
C GLY A 128 0.11 1.81 -14.46
N VAL A 129 -1.23 1.68 -14.48
CA VAL A 129 -2.04 1.94 -15.68
C VAL A 129 -1.99 3.41 -16.09
N VAL A 130 -2.27 4.33 -15.16
CA VAL A 130 -2.30 5.78 -15.46
C VAL A 130 -0.92 6.31 -15.85
N SER A 131 0.15 5.84 -15.21
CA SER A 131 1.51 6.29 -15.50
C SER A 131 2.03 5.80 -16.85
N LEU A 132 1.62 4.60 -17.31
CA LEU A 132 2.03 4.08 -18.61
C LEU A 132 1.14 4.67 -19.71
N GLU A 133 -0.18 4.63 -19.58
CA GLU A 133 -1.09 5.15 -20.60
C GLU A 133 -0.94 6.66 -20.81
N GLY A 134 -0.79 7.44 -19.74
CA GLY A 134 -0.57 8.88 -19.84
C GLY A 134 0.74 9.24 -20.53
N ALA A 135 1.86 8.64 -20.10
CA ALA A 135 3.17 8.94 -20.64
C ALA A 135 3.33 8.50 -22.11
N TYR A 136 2.77 7.35 -22.50
CA TYR A 136 2.79 6.92 -23.90
C TYR A 136 1.88 7.78 -24.78
N SER A 137 0.73 8.22 -24.27
CA SER A 137 -0.15 9.14 -25.00
C SER A 137 0.50 10.50 -25.22
N GLU A 138 1.09 11.09 -24.18
CA GLU A 138 1.81 12.38 -24.28
C GLU A 138 3.01 12.28 -25.24
N LEU A 139 3.76 11.18 -25.21
CA LEU A 139 4.86 10.94 -26.14
C LEU A 139 4.37 10.85 -27.59
N ALA A 140 3.31 10.07 -27.85
CA ALA A 140 2.75 9.92 -29.18
C ALA A 140 2.19 11.24 -29.75
N GLU A 141 1.55 12.05 -28.91
CA GLU A 141 1.07 13.39 -29.29
C GLU A 141 2.24 14.34 -29.61
N ALA A 142 3.31 14.29 -28.81
CA ALA A 142 4.52 15.07 -29.06
C ALA A 142 5.22 14.66 -30.36
N GLU A 143 5.39 13.35 -30.59
CA GLU A 143 5.97 12.81 -31.82
C GLU A 143 5.18 13.23 -33.07
N SER A 144 3.84 13.10 -33.03
CA SER A 144 2.99 13.56 -34.14
C SER A 144 3.08 15.07 -34.37
N SER A 145 3.13 15.85 -33.29
CA SER A 145 3.29 17.31 -33.39
C SER A 145 4.63 17.70 -34.02
N VAL A 146 5.71 16.98 -33.69
CA VAL A 146 7.03 17.18 -34.29
C VAL A 146 7.01 16.85 -35.78
N GLU A 147 6.40 15.73 -36.18
CA GLU A 147 6.30 15.32 -37.57
C GLU A 147 5.53 16.37 -38.40
N ILE A 148 4.35 16.80 -37.93
CA ILE A 148 3.55 17.83 -38.61
C ILE A 148 4.32 19.16 -38.75
N LEU A 149 5.04 19.58 -37.70
CA LEU A 149 5.81 20.82 -37.73
C LEU A 149 7.02 20.71 -38.66
N SER A 150 7.69 19.56 -38.71
CA SER A 150 8.80 19.34 -39.65
C SER A 150 8.34 19.40 -41.10
N GLU A 151 7.22 18.76 -41.46
CA GLU A 151 6.68 18.84 -42.81
C GLU A 151 6.28 20.27 -43.22
N ARG A 152 5.75 21.06 -42.27
CA ARG A 152 5.42 22.46 -42.51
C ARG A 152 6.69 23.29 -42.71
N LEU A 153 7.71 23.07 -41.89
CA LEU A 153 8.99 23.76 -42.01
C LEU A 153 9.63 23.49 -43.39
N ASP A 154 9.64 22.24 -43.84
CA ASP A 154 10.20 21.87 -45.15
C ASP A 154 9.45 22.57 -46.30
N LYS A 155 8.12 22.62 -46.23
CA LYS A 155 7.30 23.35 -47.22
C LYS A 155 7.62 24.84 -47.24
N GLU A 156 7.71 25.47 -46.08
CA GLU A 156 8.04 26.89 -45.98
C GLU A 156 9.47 27.17 -46.46
N GLN A 157 10.43 26.29 -46.20
CA GLN A 157 11.80 26.42 -46.72
C GLN A 157 11.84 26.34 -48.26
N ILE A 158 11.08 25.41 -48.85
CA ILE A 158 10.95 25.30 -50.31
C ILE A 158 10.32 26.59 -50.88
N LEU A 159 9.27 27.10 -50.25
CA LEU A 159 8.63 28.36 -50.66
C LEU A 159 9.61 29.53 -50.59
N ALA A 160 10.31 29.71 -49.47
CA ALA A 160 11.31 30.76 -49.31
C ALA A 160 12.38 30.70 -50.40
N LYS A 161 12.94 29.51 -50.66
CA LYS A 161 13.94 29.31 -51.71
C LYS A 161 13.39 29.59 -53.10
N SER A 162 12.13 29.25 -53.36
CA SER A 162 11.45 29.56 -54.63
C SER A 162 11.28 31.07 -54.83
N TYR A 163 10.98 31.82 -53.76
CA TYR A 163 10.87 33.28 -53.82
C TYR A 163 12.22 33.95 -54.06
N GLU A 164 13.30 33.43 -53.45
CA GLU A 164 14.67 33.89 -53.71
C GLU A 164 15.03 33.71 -55.19
N LEU A 165 14.83 32.52 -55.74
CA LEU A 165 15.09 32.24 -57.15
C LEU A 165 14.23 33.11 -58.08
N LEU A 166 12.96 33.32 -57.75
CA LEU A 166 12.07 34.18 -58.53
C LEU A 166 12.55 35.64 -58.51
N LYS A 167 12.97 36.13 -57.33
CA LYS A 167 13.52 37.48 -57.18
C LYS A 167 14.78 37.65 -58.02
N GLU A 168 15.73 36.71 -57.94
CA GLU A 168 16.97 36.74 -58.72
C GLU A 168 16.67 36.78 -60.23
N ALA A 169 15.76 35.91 -60.70
CA ALA A 169 15.37 35.87 -62.10
C ALA A 169 14.69 37.19 -62.55
N LEU A 170 13.85 37.79 -61.71
CA LEU A 170 13.22 39.08 -62.01
C LEU A 170 14.23 40.24 -62.03
N GLU A 171 15.19 40.25 -61.11
CA GLU A 171 16.25 41.26 -61.09
C GLU A 171 17.16 41.15 -62.32
N GLU A 172 17.52 39.93 -62.73
CA GLU A 172 18.28 39.69 -63.95
C GLU A 172 17.51 40.13 -65.20
N GLN A 173 16.23 39.76 -65.29
CA GLN A 173 15.37 40.16 -66.40
C GLN A 173 15.16 41.69 -66.43
N TYR A 174 15.01 42.33 -65.27
CA TYR A 174 14.90 43.78 -65.15
C TYR A 174 16.17 44.47 -65.65
N ARG A 175 17.35 44.05 -65.19
CA ARG A 175 18.64 44.59 -65.65
C ARG A 175 18.86 44.38 -67.15
N SER A 176 18.49 43.20 -67.66
CA SER A 176 18.59 42.87 -69.07
C SER A 176 17.68 43.76 -69.92
N ALA A 177 16.41 43.90 -69.53
CA ALA A 177 15.44 44.76 -70.21
C ALA A 177 15.86 46.23 -70.14
N LEU A 178 16.32 46.70 -68.99
CA LEU A 178 16.83 48.05 -68.82
C LEU A 178 18.04 48.30 -69.74
N SER A 179 19.03 47.40 -69.74
CA SER A 179 20.20 47.53 -70.60
C SER A 179 19.82 47.48 -72.08
N ALA A 180 18.79 46.74 -72.47
CA ALA A 180 18.31 46.68 -73.85
C ALA A 180 17.73 48.02 -74.33
N VAL A 181 17.19 48.84 -73.43
CA VAL A 181 16.66 50.18 -73.73
C VAL A 181 17.72 51.26 -73.58
N VAL A 182 18.46 51.26 -72.47
CA VAL A 182 19.42 52.33 -72.14
C VAL A 182 20.64 52.29 -73.07
N ARG A 183 21.16 51.10 -73.41
CA ARG A 183 22.40 50.98 -74.20
C ARG A 183 22.26 51.57 -75.61
N PRO A 184 21.21 51.28 -76.40
CA PRO A 184 21.03 51.92 -77.71
C PRO A 184 20.91 53.44 -77.63
N ILE A 185 20.17 53.95 -76.64
CA ILE A 185 20.02 55.40 -76.41
C ILE A 185 21.38 56.02 -76.05
N GLN A 186 22.16 55.37 -75.19
CA GLN A 186 23.48 55.82 -74.80
C GLN A 186 24.45 55.82 -76.00
N GLU A 187 24.42 54.81 -76.87
CA GLU A 187 25.23 54.77 -78.08
C GLU A 187 24.89 55.90 -79.05
N GLU A 188 23.60 56.19 -79.25
CA GLU A 188 23.16 57.30 -80.10
C GLU A 188 23.49 58.68 -79.48
N LEU A 189 23.39 58.78 -78.16
CA LEU A 189 23.83 59.96 -77.41
C LEU A 189 25.32 60.22 -77.58
N LYS A 190 26.18 59.19 -77.42
CA LYS A 190 27.63 59.32 -77.64
C LYS A 190 27.94 59.84 -79.03
N ARG A 191 27.26 59.30 -80.06
CA ARG A 191 27.40 59.77 -81.45
C ARG A 191 26.99 61.24 -81.59
N SER A 192 25.78 61.59 -81.14
CA SER A 192 25.21 62.93 -81.29
C SER A 192 26.02 63.99 -80.53
N LEU A 193 26.42 63.68 -79.30
CA LEU A 193 27.25 64.56 -78.48
C LEU A 193 28.64 64.75 -79.09
N GLY A 194 29.25 63.68 -79.61
CA GLY A 194 30.50 63.76 -80.35
C GLY A 194 30.40 64.75 -81.52
N TYR A 195 29.33 64.69 -82.31
CA TYR A 195 29.13 65.67 -83.40
C TYR A 195 28.95 67.10 -82.91
N VAL A 196 28.11 67.33 -81.89
CA VAL A 196 27.79 68.68 -81.38
C VAL A 196 28.99 69.34 -80.70
N THR A 197 29.83 68.55 -80.05
CA THR A 197 30.98 69.05 -79.27
C THR A 197 32.28 69.06 -80.08
N GLY A 198 32.25 68.72 -81.37
CA GLY A 198 33.47 68.61 -82.19
C GLY A 198 34.37 67.45 -81.76
N PHE A 199 33.78 66.40 -81.20
CA PHE A 199 34.41 65.19 -80.67
C PHE A 199 35.30 65.44 -79.45
N MET A 200 35.01 66.48 -78.67
CA MET A 200 35.66 66.72 -77.37
C MET A 200 35.11 65.79 -76.28
N HIS A 201 33.82 65.44 -76.36
CA HIS A 201 33.17 64.49 -75.47
C HIS A 201 32.60 63.32 -76.28
N ASP A 202 33.22 62.15 -76.17
CA ASP A 202 32.86 60.93 -76.91
C ASP A 202 32.41 59.76 -76.02
N ASP A 203 32.55 59.90 -74.69
CA ASP A 203 32.07 58.92 -73.72
C ASP A 203 31.06 59.54 -72.76
N VAL A 204 29.91 58.89 -72.62
CA VAL A 204 28.82 59.30 -71.73
C VAL A 204 28.20 58.05 -71.13
N GLU A 205 27.97 58.04 -69.82
CA GLU A 205 27.18 57.00 -69.15
C GLU A 205 25.84 57.56 -68.69
N LEU A 206 24.78 56.78 -68.92
CA LEU A 206 23.42 57.07 -68.48
C LEU A 206 23.05 56.10 -67.35
N ASN A 207 22.28 56.57 -66.38
CA ASN A 207 21.62 55.69 -65.42
C ASN A 207 20.29 55.14 -65.95
N GLU A 208 19.59 54.37 -65.11
CA GLU A 208 18.30 53.74 -65.41
C GLU A 208 17.19 54.74 -65.78
N TYR A 209 17.35 56.01 -65.39
CA TYR A 209 16.42 57.11 -65.68
C TYR A 209 16.85 57.94 -66.90
N LEU A 210 17.82 57.44 -67.69
CA LEU A 210 18.41 58.15 -68.83
C LEU A 210 19.07 59.48 -68.44
N PHE A 211 19.46 59.61 -67.17
CA PHE A 211 20.17 60.78 -66.67
C PHE A 211 21.67 60.57 -66.85
N PRO A 212 22.40 61.53 -67.44
CA PRO A 212 23.85 61.45 -67.57
C PRO A 212 24.52 61.45 -66.20
N THR A 213 25.29 60.41 -65.91
CA THR A 213 26.02 60.27 -64.64
C THR A 213 27.50 60.57 -64.78
N ARG A 214 28.07 60.23 -65.93
CA ARG A 214 29.50 60.44 -66.23
C ARG A 214 29.67 60.97 -67.65
N LEU A 215 30.58 61.92 -67.78
CA LEU A 215 31.02 62.49 -69.05
C LEU A 215 32.55 62.34 -69.16
N GLY A 216 33.01 61.64 -70.18
CA GLY A 216 34.42 61.52 -70.54
C GLY A 216 34.85 62.61 -71.52
N GLU A 217 36.11 62.99 -71.44
CA GLU A 217 36.76 63.87 -72.41
C GLU A 217 37.74 63.08 -73.28
N ARG A 218 37.73 63.37 -74.58
CA ARG A 218 38.55 62.66 -75.55
C ARG A 218 40.04 62.88 -75.25
N GLY A 219 40.76 61.77 -75.04
CA GLY A 219 42.19 61.79 -74.73
C GLY A 219 42.54 61.84 -73.24
N PHE A 220 41.54 61.87 -72.35
CA PHE A 220 41.73 61.79 -70.90
C PHE A 220 40.90 60.62 -70.33
N GLU A 221 41.51 59.45 -70.18
CA GLU A 221 40.83 58.25 -69.67
C GLU A 221 40.46 58.35 -68.17
N ASP A 222 41.15 59.21 -67.41
CA ASP A 222 40.96 59.36 -65.96
C ASP A 222 40.09 60.56 -65.54
N ILE A 223 39.65 61.41 -66.49
CA ILE A 223 38.82 62.58 -66.18
C ILE A 223 37.35 62.23 -66.48
N SER A 224 36.65 61.80 -65.44
CA SER A 224 35.18 61.64 -65.42
C SER A 224 34.58 62.89 -64.80
N LEU A 225 34.04 63.79 -65.62
CA LEU A 225 33.25 64.91 -65.11
C LEU A 225 31.86 64.39 -64.71
N GLU A 226 31.39 64.74 -63.52
CA GLU A 226 29.98 64.56 -63.19
C GLU A 226 29.15 65.53 -64.03
N PHE A 227 27.89 65.19 -64.32
CA PHE A 227 26.99 66.07 -65.08
C PHE A 227 26.94 67.49 -64.52
N ASN A 228 27.08 67.64 -63.20
CA ASN A 228 27.06 68.94 -62.52
C ASN A 228 28.31 69.80 -62.77
N ASP A 229 29.42 69.21 -63.19
CA ASP A 229 30.68 69.93 -63.43
C ASP A 229 30.74 70.53 -64.85
N GLY A 230 29.84 70.09 -65.74
CA GLY A 230 29.72 70.64 -67.09
C GLY A 230 29.26 72.09 -67.11
N SER A 231 29.71 72.83 -68.13
CA SER A 231 29.22 74.19 -68.41
C SER A 231 27.71 74.19 -68.66
N SER A 232 27.03 75.31 -68.44
CA SER A 232 25.57 75.41 -68.69
C SER A 232 25.20 75.04 -70.14
N GLY A 233 25.98 75.50 -71.11
CA GLY A 233 25.79 75.17 -72.52
C GLY A 233 26.00 73.68 -72.82
N LEU A 234 26.96 73.03 -72.17
CA LEU A 234 27.19 71.59 -72.31
C LEU A 234 26.04 70.77 -71.70
N LYS A 235 25.52 71.19 -70.54
CA LYS A 235 24.34 70.56 -69.91
C LYS A 235 23.10 70.66 -70.79
N GLU A 236 22.87 71.82 -71.40
CA GLU A 236 21.77 72.03 -72.35
C GLU A 236 21.94 71.18 -73.61
N GLY A 237 23.15 71.16 -74.19
CA GLY A 237 23.47 70.33 -75.35
C GLY A 237 23.29 68.83 -75.07
N LEU A 238 23.72 68.37 -73.90
CA LEU A 238 23.56 66.99 -73.46
C LEU A 238 22.09 66.63 -73.25
N ALA A 239 21.31 67.49 -72.58
CA ALA A 239 19.88 67.28 -72.39
C ALA A 239 19.12 67.21 -73.73
N LEU A 240 19.50 68.04 -74.70
CA LEU A 240 18.94 68.00 -76.06
C LEU A 240 19.33 66.68 -76.76
N CYS A 241 20.59 66.28 -76.70
CA CYS A 241 21.05 65.03 -77.32
C CYS A 241 20.37 63.80 -76.72
N VAL A 242 20.13 63.76 -75.40
CA VAL A 242 19.38 62.68 -74.74
C VAL A 242 17.95 62.61 -75.30
N ARG A 243 17.26 63.76 -75.40
CA ARG A 243 15.89 63.79 -75.95
C ARG A 243 15.84 63.32 -77.40
N LEU A 244 16.82 63.71 -78.22
CA LEU A 244 16.91 63.29 -79.62
C LEU A 244 17.20 61.79 -79.73
N ALA A 245 18.11 61.25 -78.92
CA ALA A 245 18.42 59.84 -78.89
C ALA A 245 17.20 59.00 -78.47
N VAL A 246 16.45 59.44 -77.46
CA VAL A 246 15.18 58.82 -77.06
C VAL A 246 14.15 58.89 -78.18
N ALA A 247 13.96 60.07 -78.79
CA ALA A 247 13.00 60.25 -79.87
C ALA A 247 13.31 59.34 -81.07
N LYS A 248 14.59 59.20 -81.42
CA LYS A 248 15.05 58.30 -82.47
C LYS A 248 14.75 56.83 -82.12
N HIS A 249 15.12 56.40 -80.91
CA HIS A 249 14.88 55.04 -80.45
C HIS A 249 13.39 54.67 -80.39
N LEU A 250 12.51 55.64 -80.08
CA LEU A 250 11.05 55.46 -80.09
C LEU A 250 10.42 55.54 -81.49
N SER A 251 11.15 56.04 -82.48
CA SER A 251 10.67 56.19 -83.87
C SER A 251 11.01 55.02 -84.78
N GLU A 252 11.90 54.13 -84.33
CA GLU A 252 12.24 52.84 -84.94
C GLU A 252 11.31 51.73 -84.41
#